data_AF-A0A0S7XWH5-F1
#
_entry.id   AF-A0A0S7XWH5-F1
#
_cell.length_a   1.000
_cell.length_b   1.000
_cell.length_c   1.000
_cell.angle_alpha   90.00
_cell.angle_beta   90.00
_cell.angle_gamma   90.00
#
_symmetry.space_group_name_H-M   'P 1'
#
loop_
_entity.id
_entity.type
_entity.pdbx_description
1 polymer ?
#
loop_
_entity_poly.entity_id
_entity_poly.type
_entity_poly.pdbx_seq_one_letter_code
_entity_poly.pdbx_strand_id
1 'polypeptide(L)'
;MKDKKDKGEAGLNTIIGKGSVIEGTLQVEGEIRIEGTVKGKISSTESLTLGNGGVIEADLNTKVAVIGGNVIGNVFASEKIELQSKAVIEGEITTKNLVVEEGAIFHGKCNMKDTTQPSAE
;
A
#
# COMPACT_ATOMS: atom_id res chain seq x y z
N MET A 1 8.57 -35.55 16.88
CA MET A 1 8.62 -35.45 15.41
C MET A 1 8.34 -33.99 15.07
N LYS A 2 9.18 -33.38 14.23
CA LYS A 2 9.27 -31.93 14.04
C LYS A 2 8.07 -31.38 13.25
N ASP A 3 7.29 -30.50 13.87
CA ASP A 3 6.34 -29.61 13.19
C ASP A 3 7.10 -28.66 12.25
N LYS A 4 7.24 -29.07 11.00
CA LYS A 4 7.71 -28.20 9.93
C LYS A 4 6.48 -27.40 9.47
N LYS A 5 6.15 -26.36 10.23
CA LYS A 5 5.10 -25.41 9.86
C LYS A 5 5.57 -24.72 8.58
N ASP A 6 4.89 -25.07 7.50
CA ASP A 6 5.08 -24.58 6.15
C ASP A 6 5.25 -23.05 6.19
N LYS A 7 6.41 -22.56 5.73
CA LYS A 7 6.61 -21.14 5.50
C LYS A 7 5.72 -20.81 4.31
N GLY A 8 4.50 -20.36 4.59
CA GLY A 8 3.52 -19.98 3.58
C GLY A 8 4.21 -19.16 2.51
N GLU A 9 4.04 -19.60 1.27
CA GLU A 9 4.65 -18.99 0.09
C GLU A 9 4.39 -17.48 0.13
N ALA A 10 5.43 -16.71 0.49
CA ALA A 10 5.51 -15.28 0.20
C ALA A 10 5.75 -15.14 -1.31
N GLY A 11 4.74 -15.56 -2.06
CA GLY A 11 4.64 -15.38 -3.50
C GLY A 11 3.67 -14.25 -3.76
N LEU A 12 3.99 -13.42 -4.76
CA LEU A 12 3.07 -12.45 -5.32
C LEU A 12 1.74 -13.14 -5.61
N ASN A 13 0.69 -12.82 -4.86
CA ASN A 13 -0.60 -13.49 -5.02
C ASN A 13 -1.31 -12.93 -6.26
N THR A 14 -1.36 -11.61 -6.39
CA THR A 14 -2.10 -10.95 -7.47
C THR A 14 -1.24 -9.92 -8.19
N ILE A 15 -1.24 -9.99 -9.52
CA ILE A 15 -0.59 -8.99 -10.38
C ILE A 15 -1.62 -8.41 -11.34
N ILE A 16 -1.83 -7.10 -11.27
CA ILE A 16 -2.66 -6.35 -12.21
C ILE A 16 -1.71 -5.71 -13.22
N GLY A 17 -1.78 -6.19 -14.46
CA GLY A 17 -0.91 -5.74 -15.54
C GLY A 17 -1.24 -4.34 -16.07
N LYS A 18 -0.31 -3.80 -16.85
CA LYS A 18 -0.51 -2.54 -17.58
C LYS A 18 -1.69 -2.65 -18.55
N GLY A 19 -2.48 -1.58 -18.64
CA GLY A 19 -3.67 -1.53 -19.50
C GLY A 19 -4.92 -2.19 -18.90
N SER A 20 -4.81 -2.83 -17.74
CA SER A 20 -5.98 -3.28 -16.97
C SER A 20 -6.63 -2.11 -16.24
N VAL A 21 -7.97 -2.05 -16.30
CA VAL A 21 -8.79 -1.10 -15.54
C VAL A 21 -9.76 -1.92 -14.68
N ILE A 22 -9.73 -1.70 -13.38
CA ILE A 22 -10.62 -2.36 -12.41
C ILE A 22 -11.43 -1.28 -11.71
N GLU A 23 -12.75 -1.45 -11.67
CA GLU A 23 -13.66 -0.56 -10.96
C GLU A 23 -14.49 -1.39 -9.97
N GLY A 24 -14.40 -1.08 -8.68
CA GLY A 24 -15.14 -1.77 -7.63
C GLY A 24 -14.34 -1.99 -6.35
N THR A 25 -14.60 -3.12 -5.69
CA THR A 25 -13.90 -3.52 -4.46
C THR A 25 -13.00 -4.72 -4.74
N LEU A 26 -11.71 -4.57 -4.46
CA LEU A 26 -10.69 -5.60 -4.60
C LEU A 26 -10.20 -6.02 -3.22
N GLN A 27 -10.32 -7.31 -2.89
CA GLN A 27 -9.83 -7.89 -1.66
C GLN A 27 -8.85 -9.00 -2.00
N VAL A 28 -7.63 -8.91 -1.48
CA VAL A 28 -6.56 -9.88 -1.72
C VAL A 28 -5.96 -10.33 -0.40
N GLU A 29 -5.93 -11.63 -0.17
CA GLU A 29 -5.24 -12.23 0.96
C GLU A 29 -3.77 -12.47 0.58
N GLY A 30 -2.89 -11.54 0.93
CA GLY A 30 -1.46 -11.58 0.62
C GLY A 30 -0.98 -10.36 -0.15
N GLU A 31 0.05 -10.56 -0.97
CA GLU A 31 0.72 -9.49 -1.71
C GLU A 31 0.02 -9.18 -3.04
N ILE A 32 -0.13 -7.90 -3.34
CA ILE A 32 -0.69 -7.40 -4.59
C ILE A 32 0.27 -6.43 -5.28
N ARG A 33 0.47 -6.61 -6.58
CA ARG A 33 1.22 -5.69 -7.43
C ARG A 33 0.29 -5.09 -8.50
N ILE A 34 0.31 -3.77 -8.62
CA ILE A 34 -0.54 -3.03 -9.55
C ILE A 34 0.34 -2.23 -10.50
N GLU A 35 0.20 -2.49 -11.80
CA GLU A 35 0.80 -1.69 -12.88
C GLU A 35 -0.27 -1.06 -13.81
N GLY A 36 -1.55 -1.26 -13.51
CA GLY A 36 -2.70 -0.73 -14.24
C GLY A 36 -3.46 0.37 -13.46
N THR A 37 -4.74 0.57 -13.79
CA THR A 37 -5.62 1.53 -13.12
C THR A 37 -6.64 0.81 -12.24
N VAL A 38 -6.77 1.20 -10.98
CA VAL A 38 -7.77 0.65 -10.06
C VAL A 38 -8.57 1.77 -9.42
N LYS A 39 -9.90 1.69 -9.50
CA LYS A 39 -10.84 2.65 -8.93
C LYS A 39 -11.77 1.98 -7.91
N GLY A 40 -11.98 2.61 -6.76
CA GLY A 40 -12.93 2.15 -5.73
C GLY A 40 -12.27 1.83 -4.39
N LYS A 41 -12.17 0.55 -4.01
CA LYS A 41 -11.59 0.12 -2.71
C LYS A 41 -10.63 -1.04 -2.88
N ILE A 42 -9.47 -0.97 -2.25
CA ILE A 42 -8.45 -2.02 -2.30
C ILE A 42 -8.07 -2.42 -0.88
N SER A 43 -8.19 -3.70 -0.57
CA SER A 43 -7.74 -4.27 0.71
C SER A 43 -6.76 -5.41 0.46
N SER A 44 -5.59 -5.33 1.09
CA SER A 44 -4.59 -6.39 1.11
C SER A 44 -4.20 -6.72 2.55
N THR A 45 -4.01 -8.00 2.87
CA THR A 45 -3.61 -8.42 4.22
C THR A 45 -2.11 -8.27 4.50
N GLU A 46 -1.26 -8.20 3.46
CA GLU A 46 0.21 -8.12 3.62
C GLU A 46 0.80 -6.87 2.96
N SER A 47 1.04 -6.89 1.65
CA SER A 47 1.69 -5.78 0.97
C SER A 47 1.01 -5.38 -0.33
N LEU A 48 1.00 -4.08 -0.62
CA LEU A 48 0.57 -3.53 -1.89
C LEU A 48 1.71 -2.75 -2.52
N THR A 49 2.06 -3.13 -3.75
CA THR A 49 3.05 -2.43 -4.56
C THR A 49 2.37 -1.79 -5.77
N LEU A 50 2.44 -0.47 -5.89
CA LEU A 50 2.04 0.27 -7.08
C LEU A 50 3.29 0.57 -7.91
N GLY A 51 3.38 0.04 -9.12
CA GLY A 51 4.46 0.36 -10.04
C GLY A 51 4.33 1.76 -10.64
N ASN A 52 5.42 2.27 -11.24
CA ASN A 52 5.51 3.65 -11.75
C ASN A 52 4.46 4.07 -12.77
N GLY A 53 3.85 3.12 -13.50
CA GLY A 53 2.79 3.41 -14.47
C GLY A 53 1.38 3.16 -13.93
N GLY A 54 1.26 2.73 -12.67
CA GLY A 54 -0.01 2.41 -12.06
C GLY A 54 -0.71 3.64 -11.50
N VAL A 55 -2.05 3.62 -11.54
CA VAL A 55 -2.92 4.68 -11.02
C VAL A 55 -3.94 4.05 -10.08
N ILE A 56 -4.01 4.55 -8.85
CA ILE A 56 -5.01 4.13 -7.87
C ILE A 56 -5.90 5.34 -7.56
N GLU A 57 -7.19 5.24 -7.88
CA GLU A 57 -8.23 6.18 -7.46
C GLU A 57 -9.15 5.49 -6.46
N ALA A 58 -8.65 5.19 -5.26
CA ALA A 58 -9.32 4.30 -4.33
C ALA A 58 -8.92 4.55 -2.87
N ASP A 59 -9.77 4.06 -1.95
CA ASP A 59 -9.37 3.86 -0.57
C ASP A 59 -8.55 2.57 -0.47
N LEU A 60 -7.32 2.69 0.05
CA LEU A 60 -6.37 1.61 0.17
C LEU A 60 -6.20 1.21 1.63
N ASN A 61 -6.35 -0.07 1.93
CA ASN A 61 -6.06 -0.66 3.24
C ASN A 61 -5.05 -1.80 3.08
N THR A 62 -3.90 -1.67 3.71
CA THR A 62 -2.86 -2.72 3.71
C THR A 62 -2.05 -2.69 4.99
N LYS A 63 -1.08 -3.59 5.10
CA LYS A 63 -0.09 -3.57 6.18
C LYS A 63 1.17 -2.82 5.73
N VAL A 64 1.67 -3.09 4.52
CA VAL A 64 2.76 -2.34 3.89
C VAL A 64 2.37 -1.83 2.51
N ALA A 65 2.51 -0.53 2.26
CA ALA A 65 2.31 0.06 0.93
C ALA A 65 3.63 0.56 0.35
N VAL A 66 3.95 0.15 -0.88
CA VAL A 66 5.06 0.68 -1.68
C VAL A 66 4.46 1.36 -2.91
N ILE A 67 4.60 2.67 -3.00
CA ILE A 67 3.97 3.49 -4.03
C ILE A 67 5.06 4.06 -4.93
N GLY A 68 5.08 3.64 -6.19
CA GLY A 68 5.94 4.23 -7.23
C GLY A 68 5.18 5.00 -8.30
N GLY A 69 3.84 4.89 -8.33
CA GLY A 69 2.95 5.56 -9.28
C GLY A 69 2.06 6.62 -8.63
N ASN A 70 0.86 6.81 -9.18
CA ASN A 70 -0.05 7.87 -8.77
C ASN A 70 -1.19 7.31 -7.91
N VAL A 71 -1.46 7.95 -6.77
CA VAL A 71 -2.56 7.60 -5.87
C VAL A 71 -3.40 8.83 -5.60
N ILE A 72 -4.71 8.71 -5.80
CA ILE A 72 -5.71 9.71 -5.46
C ILE A 72 -6.71 9.04 -4.51
N GLY A 73 -6.68 9.41 -3.23
CA GLY A 73 -7.52 8.79 -2.21
C GLY A 73 -6.84 8.60 -0.87
N ASN A 74 -7.47 7.81 0.00
CA ASN A 74 -6.98 7.57 1.35
C ASN A 74 -6.13 6.31 1.39
N VAL A 75 -4.92 6.41 1.95
CA VAL A 75 -3.98 5.30 2.07
C VAL A 75 -3.78 4.97 3.54
N PHE A 76 -4.33 3.84 3.97
CA PHE A 76 -4.13 3.28 5.29
C PHE A 76 -3.15 2.11 5.21
N ALA A 77 -2.00 2.24 5.88
CA ALA A 77 -1.09 1.13 6.08
C ALA A 77 -0.79 0.93 7.57
N SER A 78 -1.04 -0.27 8.09
CA SER A 78 -0.89 -0.52 9.53
C SER A 78 0.56 -0.54 10.03
N GLU A 79 1.55 -0.74 9.15
CA GLU A 79 2.98 -0.76 9.50
C GLU A 79 3.80 0.29 8.77
N LYS A 80 3.77 0.31 7.43
CA LYS A 80 4.69 1.14 6.64
C LYS A 80 4.08 1.63 5.33
N ILE A 81 4.36 2.88 4.97
CA ILE A 81 4.21 3.40 3.61
C ILE A 81 5.56 3.87 3.09
N GLU A 82 5.89 3.48 1.88
CA GLU A 82 7.08 3.89 1.15
C GLU A 82 6.69 4.57 -0.14
N LEU A 83 7.09 5.82 -0.30
CA LEU A 83 6.91 6.61 -1.52
C LEU A 83 8.23 6.58 -2.28
N GLN A 84 8.24 5.94 -3.44
CA GLN A 84 9.41 5.90 -4.31
C GLN A 84 9.57 7.23 -5.07
N SER A 85 10.75 7.44 -5.65
CA SER A 85 11.14 8.68 -6.35
C SER A 85 10.16 9.27 -7.39
N LYS A 86 9.20 8.51 -7.92
CA LYS A 86 8.18 8.99 -8.89
C LYS A 86 6.75 8.95 -8.35
N ALA A 87 6.59 8.64 -7.07
CA ALA A 87 5.30 8.56 -6.43
C ALA A 87 4.62 9.94 -6.40
N VAL A 88 3.34 9.97 -6.75
CA VAL A 88 2.49 11.16 -6.57
C VAL A 88 1.27 10.74 -5.79
N ILE A 89 1.09 11.30 -4.59
CA ILE A 89 -0.09 11.02 -3.77
C ILE A 89 -0.87 12.30 -3.54
N GLU A 90 -2.17 12.23 -3.81
CA GLU A 90 -3.15 13.26 -3.50
C GLU A 90 -4.22 12.68 -2.57
N GLY A 91 -4.18 13.04 -1.29
CA GLY A 91 -5.15 12.54 -0.30
C GLY A 91 -4.62 12.41 1.12
N GLU A 92 -5.20 11.49 1.89
CA GLU A 92 -4.85 11.28 3.29
C GLU A 92 -4.06 9.99 3.50
N ILE A 93 -2.88 10.08 4.09
CA ILE A 93 -2.07 8.95 4.49
C ILE A 93 -2.24 8.71 5.99
N THR A 94 -2.51 7.47 6.38
CA THR A 94 -2.42 7.02 7.77
C THR A 94 -1.47 5.84 7.88
N THR A 95 -0.39 6.00 8.63
CA THR A 95 0.59 4.90 8.81
C THR A 95 1.37 5.01 10.11
N LYS A 96 2.09 3.95 10.50
CA LYS A 96 3.06 4.03 11.61
C LYS A 96 4.40 4.60 11.14
N ASN A 97 4.90 4.10 10.02
CA ASN A 97 6.18 4.51 9.44
C ASN A 97 5.97 5.03 8.01
N LEU A 98 6.44 6.25 7.72
CA LEU A 98 6.46 6.80 6.37
C LEU A 98 7.91 6.95 5.92
N VAL A 99 8.23 6.40 4.74
CA VAL A 99 9.49 6.61 4.03
C VAL A 99 9.17 7.35 2.74
N VAL A 100 9.88 8.45 2.49
CA VAL A 100 9.70 9.26 1.29
C VAL A 100 11.05 9.40 0.60
N GLU A 101 11.17 8.84 -0.59
CA GLU A 101 12.37 8.99 -1.43
C GLU A 101 12.41 10.36 -2.12
N GLU A 102 13.60 10.77 -2.51
CA GLU A 102 13.81 12.01 -3.27
C GLU A 102 13.04 11.95 -4.61
N GLY A 103 12.25 13.00 -4.88
CA GLY A 103 11.42 13.12 -6.08
C GLY A 103 9.95 12.74 -5.88
N ALA A 104 9.60 12.08 -4.76
CA ALA A 104 8.21 11.81 -4.43
C ALA A 104 7.43 13.10 -4.12
N ILE A 105 6.20 13.18 -4.60
CA ILE A 105 5.28 14.29 -4.38
C ILE A 105 4.13 13.82 -3.50
N PHE A 106 3.98 14.43 -2.33
CA PHE A 106 2.88 14.16 -1.43
C PHE A 106 2.05 15.43 -1.20
N HIS A 107 0.79 15.42 -1.64
CA HIS A 107 -0.17 16.50 -1.49
C HIS A 107 -1.37 16.05 -0.65
N GLY A 108 -1.35 16.39 0.64
CA GLY A 108 -2.51 16.20 1.48
C GLY A 108 -2.17 16.08 2.96
N LYS A 109 -2.90 15.22 3.67
CA LYS A 109 -2.79 15.07 5.12
C LYS A 109 -2.09 13.77 5.48
N CYS A 110 -1.12 13.83 6.39
CA CYS A 110 -0.48 12.64 6.92
C CYS A 110 -0.80 12.53 8.41
N ASN A 111 -1.30 11.37 8.81
CA ASN A 111 -1.57 11.01 10.20
C ASN A 111 -0.69 9.81 10.59
N MET A 112 0.36 10.08 11.35
CA MET A 112 1.21 9.02 11.87
C MET A 112 0.62 8.44 13.15
N LYS A 113 0.30 7.14 13.13
CA LYS A 113 -0.16 6.41 14.32
C LYS A 113 1.05 6.03 15.16
N ASP A 114 1.31 6.80 16.20
CA ASP A 114 2.33 6.46 17.18
C ASP A 114 1.95 5.18 17.93
N THR A 115 2.89 4.23 18.00
CA THR A 115 2.79 3.09 18.94
C THR A 115 3.54 3.38 20.24
N THR A 116 4.12 4.58 20.38
CA THR A 116 4.77 5.05 21.61
C THR A 116 3.84 5.99 22.38
N GLN A 117 2.84 5.42 23.04
CA GLN A 117 2.59 5.87 24.42
C GLN A 117 3.51 5.03 25.30
N PRO A 118 4.62 5.59 25.84
CA PRO A 118 5.20 4.98 27.02
C PRO A 118 4.12 5.07 28.10
N SER A 119 3.69 3.92 28.61
CA SER A 119 3.02 3.82 29.89
C SER A 119 3.91 4.51 30.91
N ALA A 120 3.65 5.79 31.19
CA ALA A 120 4.28 6.49 32.30
C ALA A 120 3.68 5.87 33.57
N GLU A 121 4.51 5.08 34.23
CA GLU A 121 4.36 4.57 35.59
C GLU A 121 4.21 5.71 36.61
#